data_AF-A0A4Y8KB94-F1
#
_entry.id   AF-A0A4Y8KB94-F1
#
_cell.length_a   1.000
_cell.length_b   1.000
_cell.length_c   1.000
_cell.angle_alpha   90.00
_cell.angle_beta   90.00
_cell.angle_gamma   90.00
#
_symmetry.space_group_name_H-M   'P 1'
#
loop_
_entity.id
_entity.type
_entity.pdbx_description
1 polymer ?
#
loop_
_entity_poly.entity_id
_entity_poly.type
_entity_poly.pdbx_seq_one_letter_code
_entity_poly.pdbx_strand_id
1 'polypeptide(L)'
;MAQHPRRRRIIAYSAIGLFLLIDAALITSALTSTSVDAAVDASSEPAATASAFPVPRATPTASPTAEPTVMPLPATRLLSAVSATAAWRASTGTCRAPAAPELSTDSGTSWTATDAAGRR
;
A
#
# COMPACT_ATOMS: atom_id res chain seq x y z
N MET A 1 24.56 57.50 1.79
CA MET A 1 23.41 56.60 1.49
C MET A 1 23.67 55.22 2.10
N ALA A 2 23.20 54.98 3.31
CA ALA A 2 23.37 53.69 4.01
C ALA A 2 22.02 52.97 4.12
N GLN A 3 21.60 52.27 3.05
CA GLN A 3 20.35 51.49 3.03
C GLN A 3 20.55 49.98 2.75
N HIS A 4 21.80 49.52 2.65
CA HIS A 4 22.10 48.18 2.15
C HIS A 4 21.82 46.97 3.09
N PRO A 5 21.96 47.04 4.43
CA PRO A 5 21.80 45.84 5.27
C PRO A 5 20.33 45.50 5.56
N ARG A 6 19.46 46.52 5.67
CA ARG A 6 18.04 46.33 6.01
C ARG A 6 17.24 45.73 4.85
N ARG A 7 17.49 46.22 3.63
CA ARG A 7 16.87 45.69 2.40
C ARG A 7 17.29 44.25 2.12
N ARG A 8 18.57 43.91 2.35
CA ARG A 8 19.08 42.54 2.20
C ARG A 8 18.46 41.57 3.21
N ARG A 9 18.25 42.01 4.46
CA ARG A 9 17.55 41.20 5.49
C ARG A 9 16.09 40.97 5.14
N ILE A 10 15.39 42.00 4.66
CA ILE A 10 13.98 41.87 4.23
C ILE A 10 13.86 40.85 3.09
N ILE A 11 14.73 40.94 2.07
CA ILE A 11 14.74 39.99 0.95
C ILE A 11 15.04 38.56 1.43
N ALA A 12 15.99 38.39 2.36
CA ALA A 12 16.32 37.09 2.92
C ALA A 12 15.14 36.48 3.69
N TYR A 13 14.49 37.26 4.56
CA TYR A 13 13.33 36.76 5.31
C TYR A 13 12.13 36.48 4.42
N SER A 14 11.89 37.29 3.38
CA SER A 14 10.83 37.01 2.41
C SER A 14 11.10 35.74 1.62
N ALA A 15 12.36 35.49 1.23
CA ALA A 15 12.73 34.28 0.50
C ALA A 15 12.56 33.02 1.37
N ILE A 16 12.99 33.08 2.64
CA ILE A 16 12.81 31.99 3.60
C ILE A 16 11.32 31.75 3.88
N GLY A 17 10.55 32.81 4.12
CA GLY A 17 9.11 32.69 4.36
C GLY A 17 8.37 32.08 3.18
N LEU A 18 8.70 32.50 1.95
CA LEU A 18 8.12 31.93 0.74
C LEU A 18 8.48 30.45 0.57
N PHE A 19 9.74 30.08 0.83
CA PHE A 19 10.18 28.68 0.77
C PHE A 19 9.40 27.79 1.75
N LEU A 20 9.25 28.23 3.00
CA LEU A 20 8.49 27.50 4.02
C LEU A 20 7.00 27.35 3.68
N LEU A 21 6.39 28.38 3.07
CA LEU A 21 5.00 28.31 2.62
C LEU A 21 4.81 27.28 1.49
N ILE A 22 5.74 27.24 0.54
CA ILE A 22 5.72 26.25 -0.54
C ILE A 22 5.89 24.83 0.03
N ASP A 23 6.84 24.64 0.95
CA ASP A 23 7.09 23.35 1.60
C ASP A 23 5.85 22.83 2.35
N ALA A 24 5.21 23.69 3.16
CA ALA A 24 3.97 23.34 3.86
C ALA A 24 2.83 22.99 2.89
N ALA A 25 2.69 23.70 1.78
CA ALA A 25 1.69 23.39 0.76
C ALA A 25 1.94 22.02 0.10
N LEU A 26 3.20 21.69 -0.19
CA LEU A 26 3.56 20.38 -0.76
C LEU A 26 3.30 19.24 0.23
N ILE A 27 3.66 19.41 1.51
CA ILE A 27 3.43 18.40 2.56
C ILE A 27 1.93 18.14 2.76
N THR A 28 1.14 19.20 2.89
CA THR A 28 -0.32 19.08 3.06
C THR A 28 -0.98 18.41 1.87
N SER A 29 -0.58 18.78 0.63
CA SER A 29 -1.06 18.12 -0.58
C SER A 29 -0.75 16.62 -0.57
N ALA A 30 0.49 16.23 -0.24
CA ALA A 30 0.90 14.83 -0.20
C ALA A 30 0.08 14.03 0.83
N LEU A 31 -0.15 14.59 2.03
CA LEU A 31 -0.95 13.93 3.07
C LEU A 31 -2.40 13.73 2.63
N THR A 32 -3.03 14.74 2.02
CA THR A 32 -4.41 14.61 1.53
C THR A 32 -4.57 13.61 0.39
N SER A 33 -3.55 13.42 -0.45
CA SER A 33 -3.58 12.41 -1.51
C SER A 33 -3.47 10.97 -1.01
N THR A 34 -3.17 10.74 0.27
CA THR A 34 -2.90 9.40 0.84
C THR A 34 -4.03 8.89 1.74
N SER A 35 -5.17 9.58 1.84
CA SER A 35 -6.30 9.07 2.63
C SER A 35 -7.02 7.94 1.90
N VAL A 36 -6.75 6.70 2.31
CA VAL A 36 -7.52 5.51 1.94
C VAL A 36 -8.79 5.48 2.80
N ASP A 37 -9.96 5.45 2.15
CA ASP A 37 -11.26 5.18 2.79
C ASP A 37 -11.21 3.78 3.41
N ALA A 38 -11.00 3.72 4.73
CA ALA A 38 -10.95 2.49 5.51
C ALA A 38 -12.35 1.99 5.89
N ALA A 39 -13.31 2.05 4.96
CA ALA A 39 -14.64 1.49 5.15
C ALA A 39 -14.68 0.04 4.65
N VAL A 40 -14.04 -0.87 5.40
CA VAL A 40 -14.32 -2.30 5.27
C VAL A 40 -15.37 -2.65 6.33
N ASP A 41 -16.60 -2.83 5.88
CA ASP A 41 -17.74 -3.26 6.69
C ASP A 41 -17.53 -4.72 7.12
N ALA A 42 -17.01 -4.91 8.34
CA ALA A 42 -16.66 -6.21 8.90
C ALA A 42 -17.78 -6.77 9.80
N SER A 43 -19.04 -6.66 9.38
CA SER A 43 -20.18 -7.18 10.16
C SER A 43 -20.97 -8.22 9.37
N SER A 44 -20.51 -9.47 9.41
CA SER A 44 -21.36 -10.63 9.18
C SER A 44 -21.47 -11.43 10.48
N GLU A 45 -22.50 -11.16 11.26
CA GLU A 45 -22.87 -11.98 12.42
C GLU A 45 -23.68 -13.20 11.93
N PRO A 46 -23.30 -14.44 12.29
CA PRO A 46 -24.06 -15.62 11.87
C PRO A 46 -25.42 -15.68 12.56
N ALA A 47 -26.49 -15.91 11.78
CA ALA A 47 -27.84 -16.04 12.30
C ALA A 47 -28.01 -17.31 13.18
N ALA A 48 -28.73 -17.17 14.29
CA ALA A 48 -29.00 -18.28 15.21
C ALA A 48 -30.00 -19.29 14.60
N THR A 49 -29.60 -20.56 14.52
CA THR A 49 -30.43 -21.66 14.04
C THR A 49 -31.27 -22.26 15.18
N ALA A 50 -32.57 -22.45 14.96
CA ALA A 50 -33.48 -23.08 15.92
C ALA A 50 -33.19 -24.58 16.12
N SER A 51 -33.23 -25.04 17.37
CA SER A 51 -32.90 -26.42 17.75
C SER A 51 -34.09 -27.37 17.59
N ALA A 52 -33.94 -28.42 16.77
CA ALA A 52 -34.87 -29.56 16.70
C ALA A 52 -34.28 -30.77 17.45
N PHE A 53 -35.14 -31.52 18.17
CA PHE A 53 -34.74 -32.70 18.95
C PHE A 53 -34.45 -33.90 18.02
N PRO A 54 -33.30 -34.59 18.15
CA PRO A 54 -32.94 -35.69 17.25
C PRO A 54 -33.65 -37.01 17.62
N VAL A 55 -34.14 -37.72 16.60
CA VAL A 55 -34.56 -39.13 16.67
C VAL A 55 -33.31 -40.01 16.48
N PRO A 56 -33.10 -41.08 17.26
CA PRO A 56 -31.91 -41.92 17.15
C PRO A 56 -31.88 -42.65 15.80
N ARG A 57 -30.88 -42.31 14.98
CA ARG A 57 -30.53 -42.98 13.73
C ARG A 57 -29.15 -43.61 13.91
N ALA A 58 -28.90 -44.77 13.29
CA ALA A 58 -27.59 -45.42 13.31
C ALA A 58 -26.51 -44.43 12.86
N THR A 59 -25.50 -44.24 13.71
CA THR A 59 -24.41 -43.30 13.47
C THR A 59 -23.48 -43.89 12.41
N PRO A 60 -23.34 -43.28 11.22
CA PRO A 60 -22.26 -43.66 10.32
C PRO A 60 -20.94 -43.32 11.01
N THR A 61 -20.06 -44.31 11.15
CA THR A 61 -18.68 -44.06 11.58
C THR A 61 -17.98 -43.26 10.49
N ALA A 62 -17.83 -41.95 10.69
CA ALA A 62 -17.00 -41.14 9.82
C ALA A 62 -15.55 -41.56 10.01
N SER A 63 -14.94 -42.14 8.97
CA SER A 63 -13.48 -42.20 8.93
C SER A 63 -12.96 -40.77 8.75
N PRO A 64 -12.04 -40.27 9.59
CA PRO A 64 -11.47 -38.95 9.37
C PRO A 64 -10.77 -38.97 8.01
N THR A 65 -11.35 -38.25 7.06
CA THR A 65 -10.65 -37.94 5.81
C THR A 65 -9.58 -36.94 6.21
N ALA A 66 -8.31 -37.30 6.01
CA ALA A 66 -7.20 -36.40 6.26
C ALA A 66 -7.45 -35.12 5.45
N GLU A 67 -7.56 -34.00 6.15
CA GLU A 67 -7.65 -32.70 5.50
C GLU A 67 -6.35 -32.48 4.71
N PRO A 68 -6.41 -32.02 3.45
CA PRO A 68 -5.21 -31.77 2.69
C PRO A 68 -4.37 -30.73 3.43
N THR A 69 -3.14 -31.10 3.79
CA THR A 69 -2.16 -30.15 4.32
C THR A 69 -1.84 -29.12 3.24
N VAL A 70 -2.43 -27.93 3.33
CA VAL A 70 -2.11 -26.82 2.45
C VAL A 70 -0.88 -26.11 3.00
N MET A 71 0.27 -26.29 2.35
CA MET A 71 1.45 -25.47 2.62
C MET A 71 1.33 -24.14 1.87
N PRO A 72 1.50 -22.99 2.54
CA PRO A 72 1.49 -21.70 1.87
C PRO A 72 2.70 -21.61 0.92
N LEU A 73 2.44 -21.32 -0.35
CA LEU A 73 3.50 -20.99 -1.29
C LEU A 73 4.01 -19.57 -1.00
N PRO A 74 5.34 -19.35 -1.03
CA PRO A 74 5.89 -18.00 -0.85
C PRO A 74 5.46 -17.09 -2.01
N ALA A 75 5.09 -15.85 -1.68
CA ALA A 75 4.77 -14.84 -2.67
C ALA A 75 6.00 -14.50 -3.50
N THR A 76 5.89 -14.56 -4.82
CA THR A 76 7.01 -14.31 -5.76
C THR A 76 6.99 -12.90 -6.35
N ARG A 77 5.89 -12.17 -6.18
CA ARG A 77 5.70 -10.81 -6.70
C ARG A 77 4.96 -9.97 -5.68
N LEU A 78 5.56 -8.84 -5.33
CA LEU A 78 5.04 -7.92 -4.31
C LEU A 78 4.62 -6.62 -4.98
N LEU A 79 3.42 -6.13 -4.66
CA LEU A 79 2.98 -4.78 -4.97
C LEU A 79 3.29 -3.88 -3.78
N SER A 80 4.01 -2.78 -4.00
CA SER A 80 4.47 -1.89 -2.93
C SER A 80 3.68 -0.59 -2.84
N ALA A 81 3.29 -0.01 -3.98
CA ALA A 81 2.53 1.24 -4.04
C ALA A 81 1.63 1.26 -5.28
N VAL A 82 0.40 1.75 -5.12
CA VAL A 82 -0.58 1.91 -6.21
C VAL A 82 -1.28 3.24 -6.06
N SER A 83 -1.50 3.91 -7.19
CA SER A 83 -2.29 5.13 -7.34
C SER A 83 -3.16 5.01 -8.60
N ALA A 84 -3.99 6.02 -8.87
CA ALA A 84 -4.83 6.05 -10.07
C ALA A 84 -4.02 5.99 -11.38
N THR A 85 -2.76 6.44 -11.38
CA THR A 85 -1.93 6.55 -12.60
C THR A 85 -0.61 5.79 -12.52
N ALA A 86 -0.16 5.37 -11.34
CA ALA A 86 1.11 4.67 -11.19
C ALA A 86 1.00 3.48 -10.25
N ALA A 87 1.67 2.39 -10.59
CA ALA A 87 1.78 1.20 -9.75
C ALA A 87 3.22 0.67 -9.75
N TRP A 88 3.67 0.22 -8.58
CA TRP A 88 4.98 -0.35 -8.35
C TRP A 88 4.87 -1.80 -7.92
N ARG A 89 5.70 -2.65 -8.53
CA ARG A 89 5.86 -4.05 -8.11
C ARG A 89 7.31 -4.47 -8.18
N ALA A 90 7.64 -5.56 -7.51
CA ALA A 90 8.94 -6.22 -7.64
C ALA A 90 8.79 -7.73 -7.58
N SER A 91 9.64 -8.45 -8.31
CA SER A 91 9.86 -9.88 -8.05
C SER A 91 10.70 -10.04 -6.78
N THR A 92 10.36 -11.01 -5.94
CA THR A 92 11.20 -11.32 -4.77
C THR A 92 12.52 -11.90 -5.23
N GLY A 93 13.62 -11.48 -4.61
CA GLY A 93 14.96 -11.94 -4.92
C GLY A 93 15.72 -12.38 -3.68
N THR A 94 16.85 -13.06 -3.90
CA THR A 94 17.83 -13.39 -2.87
C THR A 94 18.97 -12.37 -2.90
N CYS A 95 19.87 -12.40 -1.91
CA CYS A 95 21.06 -11.56 -1.94
C CYS A 95 21.93 -11.76 -3.19
N ARG A 96 21.89 -12.95 -3.80
CA ARG A 96 22.67 -13.28 -5.02
C ARG A 96 21.91 -12.98 -6.32
N ALA A 97 20.59 -12.92 -6.25
CA ALA A 97 19.69 -12.60 -7.36
C ALA A 97 18.67 -11.58 -6.85
N PRO A 98 19.02 -10.29 -6.83
CA PRO A 98 18.23 -9.26 -6.16
C PRO A 98 16.86 -9.09 -6.80
N ALA A 99 15.94 -8.52 -6.01
CA ALA A 99 14.61 -8.17 -6.49
C ALA A 99 14.69 -7.19 -7.67
N ALA A 100 13.85 -7.39 -8.69
CA ALA A 100 13.78 -6.52 -9.86
C ALA A 100 12.53 -5.63 -9.77
N PRO A 101 12.67 -4.32 -9.53
CA PRO A 101 11.55 -3.38 -9.53
C PRO A 101 10.99 -3.18 -10.94
N GLU A 102 9.66 -3.00 -10.99
CA GLU A 102 8.93 -2.63 -12.19
C GLU A 102 7.94 -1.50 -11.87
N LEU A 103 7.88 -0.52 -12.76
CA LEU A 103 6.95 0.61 -12.71
C LEU A 103 5.91 0.49 -13.84
N SER A 104 4.67 0.76 -13.48
CA SER A 104 3.57 1.01 -14.40
C SER A 104 3.14 2.47 -14.29
N THR A 105 2.82 3.09 -15.42
CA THR A 105 2.23 4.44 -15.53
C THR A 105 0.80 4.40 -16.09
N ASP A 106 0.18 3.22 -16.08
CA ASP A 106 -1.15 2.93 -16.61
C ASP A 106 -1.92 2.00 -15.65
N SER A 107 -1.75 2.22 -14.34
CA SER A 107 -2.43 1.50 -13.24
C SER A 107 -2.24 -0.03 -13.24
N GLY A 108 -1.14 -0.50 -13.80
CA GLY A 108 -0.75 -1.91 -13.83
C GLY A 108 -1.07 -2.64 -15.13
N THR A 109 -1.46 -1.92 -16.18
CA THR A 109 -1.74 -2.51 -17.51
C THR A 109 -0.45 -2.93 -18.21
N SER A 110 0.58 -2.08 -18.18
CA SER A 110 1.92 -2.35 -18.68
C SER A 110 2.99 -2.03 -17.64
N TRP A 111 4.14 -2.69 -17.76
CA TRP A 111 5.20 -2.66 -16.75
C TRP A 111 6.56 -2.52 -17.41
N THR A 112 7.39 -1.67 -16.83
CA THR A 112 8.78 -1.49 -17.25
C THR A 112 9.71 -1.78 -16.09
N ALA A 113 10.77 -2.57 -16.33
CA ALA A 113 11.88 -2.71 -15.41
C ALA A 113 12.54 -1.36 -15.08
N THR A 114 12.90 -1.17 -13.81
CA THR A 114 13.51 0.06 -13.30
C THR A 114 14.38 -0.23 -12.07
N ASP A 115 15.30 0.67 -11.73
CA ASP A 115 15.99 0.66 -10.44
C ASP A 115 15.05 1.06 -9.28
N ALA A 116 15.53 0.93 -8.04
CA ALA A 116 14.75 1.28 -6.86
C ALA A 116 14.39 2.78 -6.76
N ALA A 117 14.99 3.63 -7.59
CA ALA A 117 14.74 5.06 -7.67
C ALA A 117 13.85 5.45 -8.86
N GLY A 118 13.37 4.51 -9.67
CA GLY A 118 12.53 4.79 -10.84
C GLY A 118 13.27 5.19 -12.09
N ARG A 119 14.58 4.94 -12.16
CA ARG A 119 15.42 5.16 -13.35
C ARG A 119 15.54 3.88 -14.16
N ARG A 120 15.70 4.01 -15.47
CA ARG A 120 15.95 2.88 -16.37
C ARG A 120 17.43 2.57 -16.44
#